data_AF-A0A2Z3N7D9-F1
#
_entry.id   AF-A0A2Z3N7D9-F1
#
_cell.length_a   1.000
_cell.length_b   1.000
_cell.length_c   1.000
_cell.angle_alpha   90.00
_cell.angle_beta   90.00
_cell.angle_gamma   90.00
#
_symmetry.space_group_name_H-M   'P 1'
#
loop_
_entity.id
_entity.type
_entity.pdbx_description
1 polymer ?
#
loop_
_entity_poly.entity_id
_entity_poly.type
_entity_poly.pdbx_seq_one_letter_code
_entity_poly.pdbx_strand_id
1 'polypeptide(L)' 'MIHIYRKEGLSLRVFHADTTDKTVYGAYESASLEALQITHGYNRHHRWQKQIGFGLVGNEDGIPFYGDVHDGNRSDKA' A
#
# COMPACT_ATOMS: atom_id res chain seq x y z
N MET A 1 -6.23 -5.02 -16.05
CA MET A 1 -5.60 -6.04 -15.20
C MET A 1 -6.19 -7.45 -15.39
N ILE A 2 -7.49 -7.67 -15.23
CA ILE A 2 -8.10 -9.02 -15.45
C ILE A 2 -7.82 -9.59 -16.85
N HIS A 3 -7.87 -8.76 -17.90
CA HIS A 3 -7.55 -9.18 -19.27
C HIS A 3 -6.11 -9.72 -19.42
N ILE A 4 -5.15 -9.17 -18.69
CA ILE A 4 -3.75 -9.63 -18.69
C ILE A 4 -3.67 -11.00 -18.03
N TYR A 5 -4.28 -11.17 -16.85
CA TYR A 5 -4.34 -12.47 -16.18
C TYR A 5 -4.93 -13.57 -17.06
N ARG A 6 -6.04 -13.28 -17.78
CA ARG A 6 -6.63 -14.24 -18.71
C ARG A 6 -5.71 -14.58 -19.88
N LYS A 7 -5.06 -13.57 -20.48
CA LYS A 7 -4.13 -13.76 -21.59
C LYS A 7 -2.93 -14.62 -21.18
N GLU A 8 -2.42 -14.40 -19.97
CA GLU A 8 -1.25 -15.09 -19.43
C GLU A 8 -1.60 -16.41 -18.71
N GLY A 9 -2.89 -16.82 -18.70
CA GLY A 9 -3.33 -18.08 -18.11
C GLY A 9 -3.22 -18.15 -16.57
N LEU A 10 -3.20 -16.99 -15.90
CA LEU A 10 -3.03 -16.89 -14.45
C LEU A 10 -4.33 -17.15 -13.69
N SER A 11 -4.23 -17.72 -12.48
CA SER A 11 -5.40 -18.00 -11.64
C SER A 11 -6.13 -16.71 -11.27
N LEU A 12 -7.46 -16.73 -11.43
CA LEU A 12 -8.40 -15.66 -11.06
C LEU A 12 -9.34 -16.10 -9.91
N ARG A 13 -8.99 -17.17 -9.18
CA ARG A 13 -9.86 -17.80 -8.18
C ARG A 13 -9.95 -17.00 -6.89
N VAL A 14 -8.79 -16.74 -6.28
CA VAL A 14 -8.69 -16.06 -4.98
C VAL A 14 -7.72 -14.90 -5.09
N PHE A 15 -8.11 -13.78 -4.48
CA PHE A 15 -7.25 -12.62 -4.27
C PHE A 15 -7.21 -12.29 -2.78
N HIS A 16 -6.06 -11.81 -2.32
CA HIS A 16 -5.84 -11.28 -0.98
C HIS A 16 -5.46 -9.82 -1.11
N ALA A 17 -6.00 -8.98 -0.24
CA ALA A 17 -5.68 -7.57 -0.16
C ALA A 17 -5.07 -7.31 1.22
N ASP A 18 -3.79 -6.94 1.24
CA ASP A 18 -3.07 -6.63 2.46
C ASP A 18 -2.49 -5.23 2.37
N THR A 19 -2.39 -4.59 3.53
CA THR A 19 -1.69 -3.32 3.68
C THR A 19 -0.55 -3.47 4.66
N THR A 20 0.59 -2.89 4.30
CA THR A 20 1.78 -2.85 5.14
C THR A 20 2.22 -1.41 5.35
N ASP A 21 2.45 -1.03 6.60
CA ASP A 21 3.01 0.28 6.93
C ASP A 21 4.52 0.18 7.22
N LYS A 22 5.29 1.16 6.76
CA LYS A 22 6.69 1.36 7.15
C LYS A 22 6.83 2.66 7.94
N THR A 23 7.14 2.53 9.23
CA THR A 23 7.49 3.67 10.07
C THR A 23 8.86 4.25 9.71
N VAL A 24 8.95 5.58 9.65
CA VAL A 24 10.16 6.32 9.27
C VAL A 24 10.42 7.50 10.22
N TYR A 25 11.64 8.05 10.16
CA TYR A 25 12.09 9.16 11.00
C TYR A 25 12.78 10.22 10.14
N GLY A 26 12.58 11.49 10.47
CA GLY A 26 13.11 12.63 9.73
C GLY A 26 12.10 13.78 9.64
N ALA A 27 12.55 14.95 9.18
CA ALA A 27 11.71 16.14 9.07
C ALA A 27 10.73 16.05 7.88
N TYR A 28 11.22 15.75 6.67
CA TYR A 28 10.44 15.65 5.42
C TYR A 28 9.71 16.95 4.99
N GLU A 29 10.20 18.11 5.41
CA GLU A 29 9.53 19.41 5.23
C GLU A 29 9.72 20.04 3.83
N SER A 30 10.61 19.49 3.01
CA SER A 30 10.99 20.06 1.70
C SER A 30 10.61 19.16 0.52
N ALA A 31 9.68 18.22 0.71
CA ALA A 31 9.17 17.40 -0.37
C ALA A 31 8.32 18.26 -1.33
N SER A 32 8.43 17.99 -2.64
CA SER A 32 7.53 18.62 -3.62
C SER A 32 6.11 18.06 -3.46
N LEU A 33 5.10 18.78 -3.94
CA LEU A 33 3.69 18.33 -3.83
C LEU A 33 3.40 17.07 -4.65
N GLU A 34 4.21 16.79 -5.66
CA GLU A 34 4.14 15.60 -6.51
C GLU A 34 4.82 14.39 -5.86
N ALA A 35 5.60 14.59 -4.80
CA ALA A 35 6.22 13.51 -4.05
C ALA A 35 5.22 12.89 -3.07
N LEU A 36 5.54 11.68 -2.61
CA LEU A 36 4.85 11.06 -1.49
C LEU A 36 5.01 11.94 -0.24
N GLN A 37 3.91 12.38 0.35
CA GLN A 37 3.94 13.20 1.54
C GLN A 37 4.06 12.29 2.76
N ILE A 38 5.22 12.29 3.40
CA ILE A 38 5.39 11.48 4.61
C ILE A 38 4.68 12.17 5.78
N THR A 39 3.46 11.70 6.07
CA THR A 39 2.60 12.24 7.12
C THR A 39 2.50 11.28 8.30
N HIS A 40 1.93 11.76 9.40
CA HIS A 40 1.63 10.92 10.54
C HIS A 40 0.31 10.17 10.34
N GLY A 41 0.28 8.93 10.80
CA GLY A 41 -0.92 8.14 10.95
C GLY A 41 -0.80 7.15 12.10
N TYR A 42 -1.88 6.42 12.34
CA TYR A 42 -1.87 5.28 13.26
C TYR A 42 -1.48 4.02 12.51
N ASN A 43 -0.35 3.42 12.88
CA ASN A 43 0.04 2.12 12.35
C ASN A 43 -0.80 0.98 12.96
N ARG A 44 -0.60 -0.26 12.51
CA ARG A 44 -1.23 -1.47 13.08
C ARG A 44 -1.06 -1.67 14.60
N HIS A 45 -0.10 -0.97 15.23
CA HIS A 45 0.13 -0.99 16.68
C HIS A 45 -0.53 0.21 17.40
N HIS A 46 -1.41 0.94 16.71
CA HIS A 46 -2.09 2.15 17.19
C HIS A 46 -1.14 3.24 17.69
N ARG A 47 0.07 3.32 17.11
CA ARG A 47 1.03 4.38 17.43
C ARG A 47 0.94 5.48 16.39
N TRP A 48 0.85 6.71 16.86
CA TRP A 48 0.91 7.92 16.03
C TRP A 48 2.36 8.18 15.59
N GLN A 49 2.69 7.81 14.34
CA GLN A 49 4.05 7.91 13.81
C GLN A 49 4.04 8.30 12.33
N LYS A 50 5.15 8.87 11.85
CA LYS A 50 5.37 9.07 10.41
C LYS A 50 5.50 7.71 9.73
N GLN A 51 4.76 7.51 8.64
CA GLN A 51 4.75 6.22 7.96
C GLN A 51 4.50 6.35 6.45
N ILE A 52 4.86 5.28 5.74
CA ILE A 52 4.48 5.06 4.34
C ILE A 52 3.58 3.83 4.30
N GLY A 53 2.39 3.96 3.70
CA GLY A 53 1.46 2.85 3.53
C GLY A 53 1.65 2.19 2.17
N PHE A 54 1.62 0.85 2.13
CA PHE A 54 1.67 0.05 0.91
C PHE A 54 0.45 -0.86 0.85
N GLY A 55 -0.40 -0.67 -0.16
CA GLY A 55 -1.50 -1.58 -0.45
C GLY A 55 -1.11 -2.56 -1.56
N LEU A 56 -1.42 -3.84 -1.39
CA LEU A 56 -1.16 -4.88 -2.41
C LEU A 56 -2.35 -5.82 -2.51
N VAL A 57 -2.82 -6.05 -3.74
CA VAL A 57 -3.73 -7.14 -4.07
C VAL A 57 -2.97 -8.17 -4.87
N GLY A 58 -2.88 -9.40 -4.38
CA GLY A 58 -2.22 -10.52 -5.06
C GLY A 58 -3.14 -11.73 -5.16
N ASN A 59 -2.86 -12.63 -6.11
CA ASN A 59 -3.55 -13.92 -6.20
C ASN A 59 -2.87 -14.99 -5.32
N GLU A 60 -3.48 -16.17 -5.23
CA GLU A 60 -2.99 -17.33 -4.47
C GLU A 60 -1.58 -17.82 -4.85
N ASP A 61 -1.12 -17.50 -6.06
CA ASP A 61 0.22 -17.84 -6.55
C ASP A 61 1.27 -16.77 -6.20
N GLY A 62 0.87 -15.69 -5.51
CA GLY A 62 1.72 -14.56 -5.16
C GLY A 62 1.93 -13.55 -6.30
N ILE A 63 1.13 -13.61 -7.36
CA ILE A 63 1.23 -12.67 -8.48
C ILE A 63 0.47 -11.39 -8.14
N PRO A 64 1.08 -10.19 -8.29
CA PRO A 64 0.41 -8.93 -8.00
C PRO A 64 -0.65 -8.62 -9.06
N PHE A 65 -1.81 -8.17 -8.61
CA PHE A 65 -2.92 -7.70 -9.43
C PHE A 65 -3.06 -6.17 -9.39
N TYR A 66 -2.82 -5.58 -8.22
CA TYR A 66 -2.87 -4.15 -7.97
C TYR A 66 -1.92 -3.80 -6.83
N GLY A 67 -1.33 -2.61 -6.84
CA GLY A 67 -0.58 -2.08 -5.72
C GLY A 67 -0.58 -0.56 -5.70
N ASP A 68 -0.44 0.02 -4.51
CA ASP A 68 -0.43 1.46 -4.30
C ASP A 68 0.47 1.88 -3.12
N VAL A 69 0.88 3.14 -3.11
CA VAL A 69 1.67 3.77 -2.05
C VAL A 69 0.96 5.04 -1.56
N HIS A 70 0.88 5.22 -0.25
CA HIS A 70 0.10 6.30 0.36
C HIS A 70 0.90 7.08 1.42
N ASP A 71 0.51 8.35 1.57
CA ASP A 71 1.13 9.37 2.45
C ASP A 71 1.14 9.03 3.95
N GLY A 72 0.57 7.89 4.34
CA GLY A 72 0.61 7.38 5.71
C GLY A 72 -0.48 7.92 6.65
N ASN A 73 -1.34 8.84 6.19
CA ASN A 73 -2.48 9.36 6.94
C ASN A 73 -3.79 8.58 6.76
N ARG A 74 -3.87 7.67 5.79
CA ARG A 74 -5.05 6.83 5.56
C ARG A 74 -4.92 5.53 6.34
N SER A 75 -5.95 5.23 7.13
CA SER A 75 -6.17 3.89 7.68
C SER A 75 -7.10 3.12 6.75
N ASP A 76 -6.90 1.81 6.59
CA ASP A 76 -7.79 0.94 5.82
C ASP A 76 -9.17 0.76 6.47
N LYS A 77 -9.33 1.17 7.73
CA LYS A 77 -10.62 1.14 8.42
C LYS A 77 -11.37 2.44 8.12
N ALA A 78 -12.25 2.37 7.13
CA ALA A 78 -13.38 3.30 6.99
C ALA A 78 -14.40 3.07 8.11
#